data_AF-A0A7X7GNM8-F1
#
_entry.id   AF-A0A7X7GNM8-F1
#
_cell.length_a   1.000
_cell.length_b   1.000
_cell.length_c   1.000
_cell.angle_alpha   90.00
_cell.angle_beta   90.00
_cell.angle_gamma   90.00
#
_symmetry.space_group_name_H-M   'P 1'
#
loop_
_entity.id
_entity.type
_entity.pdbx_description
1 polymer ?
#
loop_
_entity_poly.entity_id
_entity_poly.type
_entity_poly.pdbx_seq_one_letter_code
_entity_poly.pdbx_strand_id
1 'polypeptide(L)' 'ILRTMLHDKKVQHGRLRFVLPTALGHVELVGDVDPDDVRAALVD' A
#
# COMPACT_ATOMS: atom_id res chain seq x y z
N ILE A 1 10.97 6.09 -4.04
CA ILE A 1 9.58 6.13 -3.51
C ILE A 1 9.18 4.78 -2.93
N LEU A 2 9.00 3.72 -3.74
CA LEU A 2 8.67 2.36 -3.26
C LEU A 2 9.60 1.81 -2.16
N ARG A 3 10.93 1.94 -2.32
CA ARG A 3 11.91 1.52 -1.29
C ARG A 3 11.73 2.28 0.03
N THR A 4 11.30 3.54 -0.02
CA THR A 4 11.08 4.37 1.18
C THR A 4 9.81 3.96 1.92
N MET A 5 8.76 3.54 1.21
CA MET A 5 7.52 3.02 1.81
C MET A 5 7.74 1.69 2.54
N LEU A 6 8.66 0.85 2.05
CA LEU A 6 9.08 -0.40 2.69
C LEU A 6 9.82 -0.22 4.03
N HIS A 7 10.31 0.97 4.35
CA HIS A 7 10.97 1.28 5.61
C HIS A 7 10.04 1.95 6.64
N ASP A 8 8.79 2.26 6.28
CA ASP A 8 7.80 2.83 7.20
C ASP A 8 7.21 1.75 8.13
N LYS A 9 6.87 2.15 9.36
CA LYS A 9 6.61 1.31 10.55
C LYS A 9 5.37 0.38 10.46
N LYS A 10 4.75 0.26 9.27
CA LYS A 10 3.59 -0.61 8.96
C LYS A 10 3.98 -1.98 8.40
N VAL A 11 5.27 -2.28 8.33
CA VAL A 11 5.80 -3.56 7.86
C VAL A 11 5.86 -4.57 9.01
N GLN A 12 4.88 -5.48 9.07
CA GLN A 12 5.04 -6.77 9.73
C GLN A 12 5.56 -7.75 8.67
N HIS A 13 6.78 -8.27 8.83
CA HIS A 13 7.37 -9.33 7.98
C HIS A 13 7.63 -8.99 6.50
N GLY A 14 8.00 -7.73 6.18
CA GLY A 14 8.36 -7.34 4.81
C GLY A 14 7.18 -7.00 3.89
N ARG A 15 5.95 -6.96 4.42
CA ARG A 15 4.73 -6.71 3.63
C ARG A 15 4.18 -5.31 3.90
N LEU A 16 3.98 -4.55 2.83
CA LEU A 16 3.48 -3.18 2.88
C LEU A 16 1.97 -3.19 3.13
N ARG A 17 1.50 -2.38 4.07
CA ARG A 17 0.06 -2.19 4.32
C ARG A 17 -0.36 -0.81 3.85
N PHE A 18 -1.43 -0.76 3.09
CA PHE A 18 -2.05 0.45 2.56
C PHE A 18 -3.35 0.74 3.31
N VAL A 19 -3.71 2.02 3.36
CA VAL A 19 -5.07 2.43 3.71
C VAL A 19 -5.73 2.77 2.38
N LEU A 20 -6.71 1.96 1.97
CA LEU A 20 -7.39 2.10 0.69
C LEU A 20 -8.86 2.46 0.93
N PRO A 21 -9.41 3.44 0.18
CA PRO A 21 -10.83 3.72 0.23
C PRO A 21 -11.63 2.60 -0.42
N THR A 22 -12.69 2.15 0.24
CA THR A 22 -13.62 1.14 -0.30
C THR A 22 -15.00 1.75 -0.59
N ALA A 23 -15.31 2.90 0.01
CA ALA A 23 -16.43 3.77 -0.35
C ALA A 23 -16.13 5.23 0.04
N LEU A 24 -16.93 6.19 -0.44
CA LEU A 24 -16.81 7.58 0.01
C LEU A 24 -17.03 7.67 1.52
N GLY A 25 -16.02 8.13 2.25
CA GLY A 25 -16.05 8.22 3.72
C GLY A 25 -15.70 6.92 4.45
N HIS A 26 -15.37 5.84 3.74
CA HIS A 26 -14.97 4.55 4.35
C HIS A 26 -13.62 4.07 3.80
N VAL A 27 -12.72 3.68 4.70
CA VAL A 27 -11.37 3.22 4.37
C VAL A 27 -11.04 1.95 5.14
N GLU A 28 -10.24 1.09 4.52
CA GLU A 28 -9.81 -0.16 5.11
C GLU A 28 -8.29 -0.32 5.06
N LEU A 29 -7.75 -1.08 6.01
CA LEU A 29 -6.34 -1.42 6.04
C LEU A 29 -6.12 -2.67 5.20
N VAL A 30 -5.50 -2.52 4.04
CA VAL A 30 -5.24 -3.60 3.10
C VAL A 30 -3.75 -3.96 3.14
N GLY A 31 -3.45 -5.23 3.41
CA GLY A 31 -2.09 -5.78 3.34
C GLY A 31 -1.88 -6.59 2.06
N ASP A 32 -0.63 -6.99 1.81
CA ASP A 32 -0.24 -7.95 0.77
C ASP A 32 -0.65 -7.53 -0.65
N VAL A 33 -0.66 -6.22 -0.93
CA VAL A 33 -0.90 -5.67 -2.27
C VAL A 33 0.29 -5.99 -3.17
N ASP A 34 0.01 -6.43 -4.41
CA ASP A 34 1.02 -6.77 -5.39
C ASP A 34 1.89 -5.53 -5.74
N PRO A 35 3.22 -5.62 -5.67
CA PRO A 35 4.10 -4.52 -6.07
C PRO A 35 3.86 -3.98 -7.48
N ASP A 36 3.38 -4.81 -8.42
CA ASP A 36 3.09 -4.38 -9.78
C ASP A 36 1.83 -3.52 -9.86
N ASP A 37 0.81 -3.80 -9.05
CA ASP A 37 -0.38 -2.95 -8.90
C ASP A 37 0.00 -1.58 -8.32
N VAL A 38 0.88 -1.57 -7.32
CA VAL A 38 1.38 -0.31 -6.72
C VAL A 38 2.17 0.49 -7.74
N ARG A 39 2.98 -0.16 -8.58
CA ARG A 39 3.70 0.52 -9.67
C ARG A 39 2.72 1.10 -10.67
N ALA A 40 1.75 0.31 -11.15
CA ALA A 40 0.74 0.77 -12.10
C ALA A 40 -0.05 1.97 -11.59
N ALA A 41 -0.36 2.03 -10.29
CA ALA A 41 -1.05 3.17 -9.68
C ALA A 41 -0.17 4.43 -9.52
N LEU A 42 1.16 4.30 -9.64
CA LEU A 42 2.13 5.41 -9.49
C LEU A 42 2.61 5.97 -10.84
N VAL A 43 2.37 5.27 -11.94
CA VAL A 43 2.68 5.76 -13.29
C VAL A 43 1.36 6.14 -13.97
N ASP A 44 1.21 7.43 -14.29
CA ASP A 44 0.12 7.96 -15.13
C ASP A 44 0.14 7.37 -16.55
#